data_AF-A0A640NQK3-F1
#
_entry.id   AF-A0A640NQK3-F1
#
_cell.length_a   1.000
_cell.length_b   1.000
_cell.length_c   1.000
_cell.angle_alpha   90.00
_cell.angle_beta   90.00
_cell.angle_gamma   90.00
#
_symmetry.space_group_name_H-M   'P 1'
#
loop_
_entity.id
_entity.type
_entity.pdbx_description
1 polymer ?
#
loop_
_entity_poly.entity_id
_entity_poly.type
_entity_poly.pdbx_seq_one_letter_code
_entity_poly.pdbx_strand_id
1 'polypeptide(L)'
;MPKLYDFKKAKELIDVEVDNADVDKVFLGTLSDYFWTAEAVWEKGKYIIDLGKVKTIAGIPGSDWDTPIINIYYSDGKEKKFECFKEVTSDEFADFCRKL
;
A
#
# COMPACT_ATOMS: atom_id res chain seq x y z
N MET A 1 3.83 -0.93 -17.74
CA MET A 1 5.08 -0.46 -17.12
C MET A 1 5.10 -0.91 -15.68
N PRO A 2 6.26 -1.23 -15.11
CA PRO A 2 6.40 -1.54 -13.69
C PRO A 2 5.75 -0.51 -12.77
N LYS A 3 5.15 -0.97 -11.68
CA LYS A 3 4.51 -0.13 -10.67
C LYS A 3 5.11 -0.41 -9.30
N LEU A 4 5.80 0.56 -8.71
CA LEU A 4 6.28 0.49 -7.33
C LEU A 4 5.23 1.04 -6.37
N TYR A 5 5.17 0.54 -5.14
CA TYR A 5 4.34 1.15 -4.10
C TYR A 5 4.72 2.63 -3.90
N ASP A 6 3.71 3.48 -3.80
CA ASP A 6 3.85 4.87 -3.36
C ASP A 6 3.50 4.96 -1.88
N PHE A 7 4.46 4.62 -1.01
CA PHE A 7 4.24 4.65 0.44
C PHE A 7 3.95 6.04 0.99
N LYS A 8 4.43 7.09 0.31
CA LYS A 8 4.10 8.47 0.68
C LYS A 8 2.62 8.74 0.42
N LYS A 9 2.13 8.43 -0.79
CA LYS A 9 0.70 8.57 -1.13
C LYS A 9 -0.17 7.69 -0.22
N ALA A 10 0.24 6.46 0.05
CA ALA A 10 -0.47 5.58 0.97
C ALA A 10 -0.61 6.20 2.37
N LYS A 11 0.49 6.74 2.92
CA LYS A 11 0.47 7.42 4.21
C LYS A 11 -0.45 8.63 4.22
N GLU A 12 -0.39 9.48 3.20
CA GLU A 12 -1.25 10.65 3.07
C GLU A 12 -2.74 10.26 3.01
N LEU A 13 -3.08 9.19 2.28
CA LEU A 13 -4.46 8.67 2.23
C LEU A 13 -4.93 8.13 3.57
N ILE A 14 -4.08 7.40 4.29
CA ILE A 14 -4.40 6.90 5.63
C ILE A 14 -4.65 8.08 6.57
N ASP A 15 -3.73 9.04 6.63
CA ASP A 15 -3.84 10.21 7.50
C ASP A 15 -5.15 10.98 7.24
N VAL A 16 -5.50 11.21 5.96
CA VAL A 16 -6.78 11.85 5.60
C VAL A 16 -7.99 11.03 6.03
N GLU A 17 -8.00 9.72 5.83
CA GLU A 17 -9.18 8.90 6.13
C GLU A 17 -9.36 8.68 7.64
N VAL A 18 -8.27 8.57 8.42
CA VAL A 18 -8.36 8.47 9.89
C VAL A 18 -8.79 9.78 10.56
N ASP A 19 -8.47 10.93 9.95
CA ASP A 19 -8.92 12.24 10.44
C ASP A 19 -10.42 12.48 10.17
N ASN A 20 -10.98 11.83 9.13
CA ASN A 20 -12.35 12.05 8.67
C ASN A 20 -13.35 10.97 9.13
N ALA A 21 -12.88 9.77 9.50
CA ALA A 21 -13.73 8.64 9.82
C ALA A 21 -13.10 7.69 10.84
N ASP A 22 -13.94 6.84 11.45
CA ASP A 22 -13.47 5.76 12.31
C ASP A 22 -12.99 4.58 11.47
N VAL A 23 -11.68 4.51 11.25
CA VAL A 23 -11.00 3.44 10.51
C VAL A 23 -10.64 2.32 11.49
N ASP A 24 -10.97 1.06 11.14
CA ASP A 24 -10.58 -0.12 11.91
C ASP A 24 -9.20 -0.61 11.49
N LYS A 25 -8.99 -0.83 10.18
CA LYS A 25 -7.75 -1.38 9.61
C LYS A 25 -7.45 -0.85 8.22
N VAL A 26 -6.16 -0.81 7.90
CA VAL A 26 -5.68 -0.54 6.54
C VAL A 26 -4.66 -1.59 6.12
N PHE A 27 -4.79 -2.02 4.88
CA PHE A 27 -3.88 -2.95 4.22
C PHE A 27 -3.31 -2.34 2.96
N LEU A 28 -2.06 -2.66 2.67
CA LEU A 28 -1.47 -2.51 1.33
C LEU A 28 -1.37 -3.90 0.70
N GLY A 29 -1.54 -3.97 -0.60
CA GLY A 29 -1.42 -5.21 -1.37
C GLY A 29 -1.50 -4.93 -2.86
N THR A 30 -1.60 -5.99 -3.67
CA THR A 30 -1.86 -5.87 -5.10
C THR A 30 -3.31 -6.25 -5.39
N LEU A 31 -3.95 -5.62 -6.38
CA LEU A 31 -5.40 -5.72 -6.59
C LEU A 31 -5.87 -7.14 -6.91
N SER A 32 -5.19 -7.83 -7.82
CA SER A 32 -5.60 -9.13 -8.35
C SER A 32 -5.24 -10.28 -7.40
N ASP A 33 -4.10 -10.18 -6.73
CA ASP A 33 -3.59 -11.20 -5.79
C ASP A 33 -3.66 -10.75 -4.31
N TYR A 34 -4.60 -9.86 -3.99
CA TYR A 34 -4.72 -9.22 -2.68
C TYR A 34 -4.73 -10.21 -1.52
N PHE A 35 -5.39 -11.37 -1.67
CA PHE A 35 -5.43 -12.40 -0.62
C PHE A 35 -4.04 -12.88 -0.18
N TRP A 36 -3.08 -12.92 -1.11
CA TRP A 36 -1.72 -13.38 -0.85
C TRP A 36 -0.76 -12.23 -0.55
N THR A 37 -1.01 -11.04 -1.09
CA THR A 37 -0.08 -9.91 -1.04
C THR A 37 -0.45 -8.85 -0.01
N ALA A 38 -1.65 -8.93 0.58
CA ALA A 38 -2.09 -7.95 1.57
C ALA A 38 -1.33 -8.06 2.90
N GLU A 39 -0.80 -6.92 3.36
CA GLU A 39 -0.20 -6.78 4.68
C GLU A 39 -0.84 -5.61 5.43
N ALA A 40 -1.15 -5.82 6.70
CA ALA A 40 -1.73 -4.76 7.55
C ALA A 40 -0.66 -3.70 7.84
N VAL A 41 -0.94 -2.44 7.50
CA VAL A 41 -0.02 -1.30 7.70
C VAL A 41 -0.48 -0.38 8.82
N TRP A 42 -1.77 -0.39 9.15
CA TRP A 42 -2.38 0.41 10.20
C TRP A 42 -3.54 -0.36 10.83
N GLU A 43 -3.67 -0.29 12.16
CA GLU A 43 -4.77 -0.91 12.90
C GLU A 43 -5.02 -0.13 14.19
N LYS A 44 -6.30 0.16 14.48
CA LYS A 44 -6.75 0.71 15.78
C LYS A 44 -5.94 1.91 16.27
N GLY A 45 -5.80 2.93 15.41
CA GLY A 45 -5.20 4.21 15.78
C GLY A 45 -3.68 4.30 15.61
N LYS A 46 -3.01 3.27 15.08
CA LYS A 46 -1.55 3.28 14.92
C LYS A 46 -1.09 2.57 13.65
N TYR A 47 0.03 3.07 13.10
CA TYR A 47 0.79 2.38 12.09
C TYR A 47 1.45 1.13 12.68
N ILE A 48 1.25 -0.02 12.02
CA ILE A 48 1.95 -1.28 12.32
C ILE A 48 3.27 -1.34 11.55
N ILE A 49 3.32 -0.68 10.38
CA ILE A 49 4.50 -0.59 9.51
C ILE A 49 4.89 0.88 9.34
N ASP A 50 6.18 1.18 9.45
CA ASP A 50 6.72 2.52 9.18
C ASP A 50 6.78 2.76 7.66
N LEU A 51 5.73 3.38 7.12
CA LEU A 51 5.61 3.71 5.69
C LEU A 51 6.69 4.69 5.20
N GLY A 52 7.39 5.39 6.10
CA GLY A 52 8.53 6.24 5.74
C GLY A 52 9.83 5.47 5.50
N LYS A 53 9.89 4.19 5.89
CA LYS A 53 11.10 3.35 5.80
C LYS A 53 10.90 2.07 5.02
N VAL A 54 9.69 1.53 4.99
CA VAL A 54 9.40 0.26 4.31
C VAL A 54 9.66 0.38 2.80
N LYS A 55 10.17 -0.70 2.20
CA LYS A 55 10.41 -0.78 0.77
C LYS A 55 9.49 -1.77 0.05
N THR A 56 8.86 -2.68 0.80
CA THR A 56 8.08 -3.80 0.26
C THR A 56 6.90 -4.13 1.16
N ILE A 57 5.83 -4.66 0.57
CA ILE A 57 4.66 -5.21 1.27
C ILE A 57 4.58 -6.69 0.93
N ALA A 58 4.51 -7.55 1.95
CA ALA A 58 4.65 -9.00 1.82
C ALA A 58 5.91 -9.43 1.04
N GLY A 59 7.00 -8.67 1.18
CA GLY A 59 8.25 -8.89 0.43
C GLY A 59 8.20 -8.45 -1.04
N ILE A 60 7.10 -7.85 -1.49
CA ILE A 60 6.88 -7.40 -2.86
C ILE A 60 7.06 -5.87 -2.94
N PRO A 61 7.97 -5.36 -3.79
CA PRO A 61 8.19 -3.91 -3.93
C PRO A 61 7.13 -3.20 -4.77
N GLY A 62 6.39 -3.97 -5.56
CA GLY A 62 5.51 -3.49 -6.62
C GLY A 62 5.17 -4.63 -7.58
N SER A 63 4.51 -4.31 -8.70
CA SER A 63 4.16 -5.30 -9.71
C SER A 63 4.18 -4.72 -11.12
N ASP A 64 4.64 -5.53 -12.07
CA ASP A 64 4.59 -5.21 -13.50
C ASP A 64 3.26 -5.59 -14.14
N TRP A 65 2.52 -6.50 -13.50
CA TRP A 65 1.32 -7.14 -14.04
C TRP A 65 0.07 -6.85 -13.21
N ASP A 66 0.22 -6.37 -11.97
CA ASP A 66 -0.88 -6.05 -11.06
C ASP A 66 -0.81 -4.60 -10.58
N THR A 67 -1.85 -4.13 -9.92
CA THR A 67 -1.94 -2.75 -9.40
C THR A 67 -1.76 -2.74 -7.88
N PRO A 68 -0.70 -2.09 -7.36
CA PRO A 68 -0.58 -1.83 -5.92
C PRO A 68 -1.72 -0.94 -5.42
N ILE A 69 -2.42 -1.40 -4.39
CA ILE A 69 -3.58 -0.74 -3.79
C ILE A 69 -3.44 -0.60 -2.28
N ILE A 70 -4.17 0.38 -1.78
CA ILE A 70 -4.54 0.53 -0.38
C ILE A 70 -6.01 0.12 -0.23
N ASN A 71 -6.31 -0.62 0.83
CA ASN A 71 -7.66 -0.99 1.20
C ASN A 71 -7.92 -0.59 2.66
N ILE A 72 -8.94 0.24 2.85
CA ILE A 72 -9.29 0.86 4.13
C ILE A 72 -10.63 0.28 4.58
N TYR A 73 -10.63 -0.32 5.76
CA TYR A 73 -11.80 -0.87 6.43
C TYR A 73 -12.23 0.07 7.55
N TYR A 74 -13.49 0.52 7.50
CA TYR A 74 -14.08 1.39 8.51
C TYR A 74 -14.82 0.57 9.56
N SER A 75 -14.95 1.11 10.77
CA SER A 75 -15.67 0.46 11.87
C SER A 75 -17.16 0.24 11.58
N ASP A 76 -17.74 1.00 10.63
CA ASP A 76 -19.12 0.83 10.17
C ASP A 76 -19.29 -0.31 9.15
N GLY A 77 -18.21 -1.04 8.84
CA GLY A 77 -18.19 -2.18 7.91
C GLY A 77 -18.02 -1.79 6.45
N LYS A 78 -17.92 -0.51 6.11
CA LYS A 78 -17.59 -0.09 4.74
C LYS A 78 -16.13 -0.39 4.42
N GLU A 79 -15.84 -0.45 3.13
CA GLU A 79 -14.47 -0.47 2.61
C GLU A 79 -14.28 0.56 1.50
N LYS A 80 -13.05 1.08 1.39
CA LYS A 80 -12.60 1.86 0.23
C LYS A 80 -11.25 1.33 -0.26
N LYS A 81 -11.11 1.27 -1.58
CA LYS A 81 -9.87 0.89 -2.25
C LYS A 81 -9.37 2.04 -3.11
N PHE A 82 -8.06 2.29 -3.04
CA PHE A 82 -7.40 3.28 -3.88
C PHE A 82 -6.11 2.70 -4.45
N GLU A 83 -5.73 3.17 -5.63
CA GLU A 83 -4.42 2.86 -6.19
C GLU A 83 -3.33 3.66 -5.47
N CYS A 84 -2.24 3.00 -5.09
CA CYS A 84 -1.12 3.62 -4.39
C CYS A 84 0.22 3.23 -5.00
N PHE A 85 0.41 3.54 -6.28
CA PHE A 85 1.64 3.22 -7.00
C PHE A 85 2.21 4.41 -7.77
N LYS A 86 3.48 4.29 -8.16
CA LYS A 86 4.14 5.08 -9.18
C LYS A 86 4.53 4.18 -10.34
N GLU A 87 4.19 4.59 -11.55
CA GLU A 87 4.74 3.94 -12.73
C GLU A 87 6.22 4.32 -12.86
N VAL A 88 7.04 3.32 -13.15
CA VAL A 88 8.47 3.49 -13.38
C VAL A 88 8.88 2.70 -14.63
N THR A 89 10.04 3.06 -15.18
CA THR A 89 10.64 2.30 -16.26
C THR A 89 11.17 0.95 -15.77
N SER A 90 11.39 0.01 -16.68
CA SER A 90 12.01 -1.29 -16.37
C SER A 90 13.39 -1.14 -15.72
N ASP A 91 14.18 -0.16 -16.14
CA ASP A 91 15.51 0.10 -15.58
C ASP A 91 15.43 0.63 -14.15
N GLU A 92 14.53 1.58 -13.88
CA GLU A 92 14.29 2.09 -12.52
C GLU A 92 13.79 1.00 -11.57
N PHE A 93 12.90 0.13 -12.05
CA PHE A 93 12.41 -1.01 -11.26
C PHE A 93 13.53 -2.01 -10.96
N ALA A 94 14.33 -2.37 -11.97
CA ALA A 94 15.46 -3.27 -11.80
C ALA A 94 16.49 -2.69 -10.81
N ASP A 95 16.80 -1.39 -10.91
CA ASP A 95 17.70 -0.69 -10.01
C ASP A 95 17.16 -0.61 -8.59
N PHE A 96 15.85 -0.45 -8.42
CA PHE A 96 15.21 -0.51 -7.11
C PHE A 96 15.36 -1.91 -6.48
N CYS A 97 15.02 -2.96 -7.23
CA CYS A 97 15.11 -4.34 -6.77
C CYS A 97 16.55 -4.75 -6.40
N ARG A 98 17.57 -4.25 -7.10
CA ARG A 98 19.00 -4.48 -6.75
C ARG A 98 19.41 -3.83 -5.42
N LYS A 99 18.67 -2.83 -4.94
CA LYS A 99 18.95 -2.03 -3.73
C LYS A 99 18.05 -2.40 -2.53
N LEU A 100 17.17 -3.38 -2.68
CA LEU A 100 16.31 -3.86 -1.60
C LEU A 100 17.15 -4.46 -0.49
#